data_AF-A0A9D5GUD2-F1
#
_entry.id   AF-A0A9D5GUD2-F1
#
_cell.length_a   1.000
_cell.length_b   1.000
_cell.length_c   1.000
_cell.angle_alpha   90.00
_cell.angle_beta   90.00
_cell.angle_gamma   90.00
#
_symmetry.space_group_name_H-M   'P 1'
#
loop_
_entity.id
_entity.type
_entity.pdbx_description
1 polymer ?
#
loop_
_entity_poly.entity_id
_entity_poly.type
_entity_poly.pdbx_seq_one_letter_code
_entity_poly.pdbx_strand_id
1 'polypeptide(L)' 'MQLTMMKSKVHRATVTQADLHYEGSISIDQDLLERAGILPNEQVD' A
#
# COMPACT_ATOMS: atom_id res chain seq x y z
N MET A 1 7.70 14.06 23.00
CA MET A 1 6.68 14.17 21.93
C MET A 1 7.00 13.10 20.88
N GLN A 2 5.99 12.38 20.39
CA GLN A 2 6.11 11.51 19.21
C GLN A 2 5.31 12.15 18.08
N LEU A 3 5.87 12.16 16.87
CA LEU A 3 5.23 12.69 15.67
C LEU A 3 4.95 11.53 14.71
N THR A 4 3.75 11.49 14.14
CA THR A 4 3.43 10.56 13.04
C THR A 4 3.66 11.27 11.73
N MET A 5 4.52 10.70 10.88
CA MET A 5 4.88 11.23 9.57
C MET A 5 4.51 10.21 8.51
N MET A 6 4.16 10.66 7.30
CA MET A 6 3.96 9.77 6.16
C MET A 6 5.29 9.13 5.77
N LYS A 7 5.39 7.79 5.90
CA LYS A 7 6.60 7.04 5.53
C LYS A 7 6.74 6.91 4.01
N SER A 8 5.65 6.55 3.32
CA SER A 8 5.66 6.16 1.91
C SER A 8 4.32 6.42 1.24
N LYS A 9 4.30 6.52 -0.09
CA LYS A 9 3.06 6.64 -0.89
C LYS A 9 3.21 6.08 -2.30
N VAL A 10 2.11 5.58 -2.85
CA VAL A 10 1.97 5.32 -4.29
C VAL A 10 1.06 6.39 -4.87
N HIS A 11 1.64 7.34 -5.62
CA HIS A 11 0.90 8.49 -6.13
C HIS A 11 0.22 8.19 -7.47
N ARG A 12 -1.10 8.39 -7.53
CA ARG A 12 -1.93 8.26 -8.76
C ARG A 12 -1.88 6.86 -9.39
N ALA A 13 -1.82 5.81 -8.56
CA ALA A 13 -2.05 4.45 -9.03
C ALA A 13 -3.47 4.31 -9.61
N THR A 14 -3.61 3.43 -10.59
CA THR A 14 -4.92 3.04 -11.14
C THR A 14 -5.34 1.73 -10.48
N VAL A 15 -6.58 1.66 -10.02
CA VAL A 15 -7.15 0.40 -9.51
C VAL A 15 -7.28 -0.57 -10.69
N THR A 16 -6.65 -1.73 -10.57
CA THR A 16 -6.66 -2.76 -11.62
C THR A 16 -7.73 -3.83 -11.40
N GLN A 17 -8.11 -4.08 -10.14
CA GLN A 17 -9.11 -5.08 -9.75
C GLN A 17 -9.82 -4.67 -8.46
N ALA A 18 -11.10 -5.03 -8.35
CA ALA A 18 -11.88 -4.94 -7.12
C ALA A 18 -12.77 -6.18 -7.01
N ASP A 19 -12.68 -6.89 -5.89
CA ASP A 19 -13.47 -8.10 -5.60
C ASP A 19 -14.09 -7.97 -4.21
N LEU A 20 -15.40 -8.16 -4.13
CA LEU A 20 -16.17 -8.07 -2.88
C LEU A 20 -15.80 -9.18 -1.89
N HIS A 21 -15.32 -10.31 -2.39
CA HIS A 21 -14.96 -11.48 -1.60
C HIS A 21 -13.47 -11.53 -1.24
N TYR A 22 -12.68 -10.56 -1.69
CA TYR A 22 -11.28 -10.45 -1.28
C TYR A 22 -11.19 -9.84 0.12
N GLU A 23 -10.59 -10.58 1.05
CA GLU A 23 -10.52 -10.16 2.46
C GLU A 23 -9.27 -9.35 2.78
N GLY A 24 -9.49 -8.24 3.50
CA GLY A 24 -8.55 -7.75 4.52
C GLY A 24 -7.26 -7.08 4.05
N SER A 25 -7.13 -6.64 2.79
CA SER A 25 -5.93 -5.90 2.34
C SER A 25 -6.13 -5.25 0.96
N ILE A 26 -5.03 -4.73 0.40
CA ILE A 26 -4.89 -4.41 -1.03
C ILE A 26 -3.71 -5.19 -1.59
N SER A 27 -3.85 -5.68 -2.82
CA SER A 27 -2.71 -6.24 -3.58
C SER A 27 -1.99 -5.11 -4.31
N ILE A 28 -0.66 -5.08 -4.21
CA ILE A 28 0.20 -4.09 -4.89
C ILE A 28 1.30 -4.85 -5.63
N ASP A 29 1.65 -4.38 -6.82
CA ASP A 29 2.80 -4.86 -7.58
C ASP A 29 4.09 -4.80 -6.72
N GLN A 30 4.86 -5.88 -6.73
CA GLN A 30 6.09 -6.00 -5.96
C GLN A 30 7.09 -4.87 -6.29
N ASP A 31 7.21 -4.46 -7.55
CA ASP A 31 8.11 -3.39 -7.96
C ASP A 31 7.71 -2.04 -7.35
N LEU A 32 6.41 -1.80 -7.18
CA LEU A 32 5.91 -0.58 -6.54
C LEU A 32 6.19 -0.60 -5.03
N LEU A 33 6.05 -1.75 -4.37
CA LEU A 33 6.38 -1.90 -2.95
C LEU A 33 7.86 -1.63 -2.69
N GLU A 34 8.75 -2.25 -3.48
CA GLU A 34 10.20 -2.09 -3.36
C GLU A 34 10.61 -0.62 -3.58
N ARG A 35 10.08 0.03 -4.62
CA ARG A 35 10.38 1.43 -4.93
C ARG A 35 9.81 2.42 -3.91
N ALA A 36 8.67 2.11 -3.29
CA ALA A 36 8.06 2.93 -2.26
C ALA A 36 8.60 2.66 -0.85
N GLY A 37 9.38 1.58 -0.66
CA GLY A 37 9.89 1.17 0.66
C GLY A 37 8.79 0.63 1.59
N ILE A 38 7.74 0.03 1.02
CA ILE A 38 6.61 -0.58 1.75
C ILE A 38 6.89 -2.07 1.92
N LEU A 39 6.72 -2.58 3.14
CA LEU A 39 6.90 -4.00 3.45
C LEU A 39 5.59 -4.78 3.26
N PRO A 40 5.66 -6.09 2.92
CA PRO A 40 4.48 -6.95 2.96
C PRO A 40 3.82 -6.94 4.35
N ASN A 41 2.49 -6.83 4.39
CA ASN A 41 1.68 -6.72 5.61
C ASN A 41 1.88 -5.42 6.41
N GLU A 42 2.55 -4.41 5.86
CA GLU A 42 2.60 -3.08 6.48
C GLU A 42 1.21 -2.44 6.49
N GLN A 43 0.89 -1.69 7.55
CA GLN A 43 -0.37 -0.95 7.61
C GLN A 43 -0.43 0.07 6.48
N VAL A 44 -1.59 0.14 5.83
CA VAL A 44 -1.91 1.12 4.80
C VAL A 44 -3.11 1.95 5.25
N ASP A 45 -3.18 3.18 4.75
CA ASP A 45 -4.29 4.12 4.97
C ASP A 45 -5.42 3.93 3.95
#